data_AF-A0A7W0ZW57-F1
#
_entry.id   AF-A0A7W0ZW57-F1
#
_cell.length_a   1.000
_cell.length_b   1.000
_cell.length_c   1.000
_cell.angle_alpha   90.00
_cell.angle_beta   90.00
_cell.angle_gamma   90.00
#
_symmetry.space_group_name_H-M   'P 1'
#
loop_
_entity.id
_entity.type
_entity.pdbx_description
1 polymer ?
#
loop_
_entity_poly.entity_id
_entity_poly.type
_entity_poly.pdbx_seq_one_letter_code
_entity_poly.pdbx_strand_id
1 'polypeptide(L)'
;MRIFRFASAAVLVAACSSEPGQGIDAATDDFDRAGMLAHLSEHVLLPIQATFAQRAAALPAAIEAHCNALDAGQSATTLDAARVATTAAIDSWQRADAVLVGPAAMDHAKLRSEIYAWPLLSPCELDRDVASRWANPASYDVSTELVNARSLTAIEYLLYPTTTDHSCVSAPTGWDTLAANLPRARCRLALAISTDVAAKGAELHAAWRADGGNYIGELAGAGTSRSSIASA
;
A
#
# COMPACT_ATOMS: atom_id res chain seq x y z
N MET A 1 0.11 -75.47 6.25
CA MET A 1 0.86 -75.53 4.97
C MET A 1 1.22 -74.10 4.57
N ARG A 2 2.53 -73.77 4.59
CA ARG A 2 3.26 -72.62 3.97
C ARG A 2 2.62 -71.21 4.09
N ILE A 3 3.04 -70.40 5.08
CA ILE A 3 4.02 -69.28 5.00
C ILE A 3 3.67 -68.26 3.90
N PHE A 4 3.48 -66.97 4.27
CA PHE A 4 4.25 -65.85 3.72
C PHE A 4 4.26 -64.66 4.69
N ARG A 5 5.45 -64.35 5.20
CA ARG A 5 5.77 -63.15 5.97
C ARG A 5 5.89 -61.99 4.97
N PHE A 6 5.11 -60.93 5.13
CA PHE A 6 5.34 -59.69 4.39
C PHE A 6 6.40 -58.88 5.15
N ALA A 7 7.59 -58.79 4.55
CA ALA A 7 8.62 -57.86 4.95
C ALA A 7 8.27 -56.48 4.37
N SER A 8 8.01 -55.49 5.22
CA SER A 8 7.91 -54.09 4.82
C SER A 8 9.30 -53.59 4.44
N ALA A 9 9.52 -53.36 3.14
CA ALA A 9 10.68 -52.64 2.64
C ALA A 9 10.42 -51.13 2.83
N ALA A 10 11.19 -50.50 3.73
CA ALA A 10 11.25 -49.05 3.83
C ALA A 10 12.02 -48.51 2.61
N VAL A 11 11.32 -47.83 1.72
CA VAL A 11 11.93 -47.06 0.62
C VAL A 11 12.45 -45.76 1.22
N LEU A 12 13.76 -45.71 1.47
CA LEU A 12 14.50 -44.48 1.70
C LEU A 12 14.67 -43.78 0.35
N VAL A 13 13.82 -42.79 0.05
CA VAL A 13 14.07 -41.85 -1.05
C VAL A 13 15.17 -40.90 -0.59
N ALA A 14 16.42 -41.28 -0.83
CA ALA A 14 17.55 -40.36 -0.79
C ALA A 14 17.56 -39.57 -2.11
N ALA A 15 16.82 -38.46 -2.14
CA ALA A 15 16.87 -37.48 -3.24
C ALA A 15 17.62 -36.22 -2.78
N CYS A 16 18.92 -36.36 -2.56
CA CYS A 16 19.87 -35.26 -2.63
C CYS A 16 21.02 -35.71 -3.55
N SER A 17 20.74 -35.76 -4.85
CA SER A 17 21.79 -35.61 -5.85
C SER A 17 21.96 -34.12 -6.09
N SER A 18 23.03 -33.56 -5.53
CA SER A 18 23.55 -32.25 -5.94
C SER A 18 24.14 -32.39 -7.33
N GLU A 19 23.27 -32.43 -8.35
CA GLU A 19 23.66 -32.08 -9.70
C GLU A 19 23.96 -30.57 -9.67
N PRO A 20 25.10 -30.10 -10.17
CA PRO A 20 25.26 -28.68 -10.47
C PRO A 20 24.26 -28.37 -11.58
N GLY A 21 23.04 -27.99 -11.19
CA GLY A 21 22.04 -27.50 -12.11
C GLY A 21 22.68 -26.35 -12.86
N GLN A 22 22.78 -26.48 -14.18
CA GLN A 22 22.96 -25.30 -15.01
C GLN A 22 21.87 -24.34 -14.58
N GLY A 23 22.26 -23.19 -14.01
CA GLY A 23 21.32 -22.14 -13.65
C GLY A 23 20.39 -21.93 -14.84
N ILE A 24 19.10 -21.86 -14.58
CA ILE A 24 18.07 -21.66 -15.62
C ILE A 24 18.33 -20.36 -16.41
N ASP A 25 19.17 -19.49 -15.84
CA ASP A 25 19.64 -18.21 -16.39
C ASP A 25 20.88 -18.34 -17.30
N ALA A 26 21.48 -19.53 -17.43
CA ALA A 26 22.65 -19.79 -18.27
C ALA A 26 22.30 -20.43 -19.62
N ALA A 27 21.02 -20.51 -19.99
CA ALA A 27 20.65 -20.87 -21.34
C ALA A 27 21.02 -19.72 -22.27
N THR A 28 22.08 -19.88 -23.06
CA THR A 28 22.44 -18.98 -24.16
C THR A 28 21.37 -19.06 -25.24
N ASP A 29 20.38 -18.19 -25.16
CA ASP A 29 19.42 -17.89 -26.24
C ASP A 29 19.63 -16.45 -26.73
N ASP A 30 19.02 -16.12 -27.88
CA ASP A 30 19.12 -14.79 -28.48
C ASP A 30 18.13 -13.78 -27.86
N PHE A 31 17.53 -14.07 -26.71
CA PHE A 31 16.53 -13.21 -26.09
C PHE A 31 17.18 -12.05 -25.32
N ASP A 32 16.88 -10.82 -25.74
CA ASP A 32 17.37 -9.59 -25.10
C ASP A 32 16.63 -9.29 -23.77
N ARG A 33 17.05 -9.98 -22.71
CA ARG A 33 16.51 -9.80 -21.34
C ARG A 33 16.74 -8.37 -20.83
N ALA A 34 17.87 -7.76 -21.15
CA ALA A 34 18.19 -6.40 -20.74
C ALA A 34 17.25 -5.39 -21.42
N GLY A 35 17.02 -5.54 -22.73
CA GLY A 35 16.05 -4.76 -23.48
C GLY A 35 14.61 -4.95 -22.96
N MET A 36 14.22 -6.18 -22.62
CA MET A 36 12.93 -6.47 -21.98
C MET A 36 12.79 -5.72 -20.65
N LEU A 37 13.78 -5.80 -19.76
CA LEU A 37 13.73 -5.16 -18.44
C LEU A 37 13.74 -3.63 -18.54
N ALA A 38 14.51 -3.07 -19.48
CA ALA A 38 14.49 -1.64 -19.77
C ALA A 38 13.10 -1.20 -20.24
N HIS A 39 12.51 -1.93 -21.20
CA HIS A 39 11.18 -1.64 -21.72
C HIS A 39 10.09 -1.76 -20.63
N LEU A 40 10.13 -2.81 -19.81
CA LEU A 40 9.20 -2.98 -18.68
C LEU A 40 9.34 -1.83 -17.68
N SER A 41 10.57 -1.45 -17.32
CA SER A 41 10.84 -0.37 -16.39
C SER A 41 10.29 0.97 -16.88
N GLU A 42 10.60 1.35 -18.11
CA GLU A 42 10.27 2.67 -18.66
C GLU A 42 8.82 2.80 -19.13
N HIS A 43 8.26 1.74 -19.71
CA HIS A 43 6.95 1.81 -20.38
C HIS A 43 5.81 1.13 -19.63
N VAL A 44 6.10 0.38 -18.57
CA VAL A 44 5.07 -0.32 -17.77
C VAL A 44 5.15 0.11 -16.32
N LEU A 45 6.26 -0.13 -15.65
CA LEU A 45 6.37 0.04 -14.20
C LEU A 45 6.37 1.51 -13.80
N LEU A 46 7.23 2.34 -14.42
CA LEU A 46 7.25 3.77 -14.12
C LEU A 46 5.88 4.45 -14.38
N PRO A 47 5.18 4.24 -15.51
CA PRO A 47 3.84 4.79 -15.74
C PRO A 47 2.78 4.33 -14.73
N ILE A 48 2.86 3.10 -14.23
CA ILE A 48 1.96 2.61 -13.17
C ILE A 48 2.16 3.43 -11.88
N GLN A 49 3.42 3.66 -11.48
CA GLN A 49 3.72 4.46 -10.29
C GLN A 49 3.32 5.92 -10.45
N ALA A 50 3.56 6.49 -11.64
CA ALA A 50 3.13 7.85 -11.97
C ALA A 50 1.59 7.99 -11.88
N THR A 51 0.85 7.00 -12.36
CA THR A 51 -0.62 6.97 -12.28
C THR A 51 -1.07 6.94 -10.83
N PHE A 52 -0.49 6.07 -10.00
CA PHE A 52 -0.82 6.02 -8.57
C PHE A 52 -0.53 7.36 -7.88
N ALA A 53 0.67 7.92 -8.08
CA ALA A 53 1.06 9.21 -7.49
C ALA A 53 0.09 10.34 -7.88
N GLN A 54 -0.36 10.37 -9.14
CA GLN A 54 -1.35 11.34 -9.61
C GLN A 54 -2.71 11.17 -8.91
N ARG A 55 -3.19 9.93 -8.72
CA ARG A 55 -4.47 9.67 -8.04
C ARG A 55 -4.38 9.97 -6.55
N ALA A 56 -3.29 9.58 -5.90
CA ALA A 56 -3.04 9.91 -4.49
C ALA A 56 -3.01 11.42 -4.25
N ALA A 57 -2.34 12.19 -5.13
CA ALA A 57 -2.28 13.65 -5.06
C ALA A 57 -3.65 14.35 -5.22
N ALA A 58 -4.64 13.69 -5.83
CA ALA A 58 -5.99 14.23 -5.98
C ALA A 58 -6.87 14.02 -4.73
N LEU A 59 -6.51 13.11 -3.82
CA LEU A 59 -7.32 12.77 -2.64
C LEU A 59 -7.55 13.96 -1.70
N PRO A 60 -6.53 14.74 -1.31
CA PRO A 60 -6.71 15.80 -0.32
C PRO A 60 -7.75 16.83 -0.75
N ALA A 61 -7.73 17.24 -2.03
CA ALA A 61 -8.69 18.21 -2.56
C ALA A 61 -10.14 17.67 -2.55
N ALA A 62 -10.34 16.41 -2.90
CA ALA A 62 -11.68 15.79 -2.91
C ALA A 62 -12.24 15.64 -1.48
N ILE A 63 -11.40 15.22 -0.53
CA ILE A 63 -11.80 15.06 0.88
C ILE A 63 -11.98 16.42 1.55
N GLU A 64 -11.13 17.41 1.27
CA GLU A 64 -11.27 18.77 1.77
C GLU A 64 -12.58 19.41 1.30
N ALA A 65 -12.94 19.22 0.02
CA ALA A 65 -14.22 19.66 -0.51
C ALA A 65 -15.38 19.05 0.29
N HIS A 66 -15.31 17.76 0.64
CA HIS A 66 -16.31 17.12 1.50
C HIS A 66 -16.34 17.69 2.92
N CYS A 67 -15.18 17.93 3.54
CA CYS A 67 -15.11 18.48 4.89
C CYS A 67 -15.71 19.90 4.96
N ASN A 68 -15.40 20.75 3.97
CA ASN A 68 -15.94 22.10 3.88
C ASN A 68 -17.46 22.08 3.67
N ALA A 69 -17.95 21.12 2.88
CA ALA A 69 -19.37 20.97 2.62
C ALA A 69 -20.12 20.47 3.88
N LEU A 70 -19.52 19.58 4.69
CA LEU A 70 -20.04 19.23 6.02
C LEU A 70 -20.13 20.45 6.95
N ASP A 71 -19.13 21.34 6.95
CA ASP A 71 -19.18 22.58 7.74
C ASP A 71 -20.28 23.54 7.28
N ALA A 72 -20.62 23.50 5.99
CA ALA A 72 -21.72 24.28 5.40
C ALA A 72 -23.10 23.56 5.47
N GLY A 73 -23.19 22.36 6.03
CA GLY A 73 -24.43 21.58 6.12
C GLY A 73 -24.91 20.98 4.78
N GLN A 74 -24.03 20.78 3.81
CA GLN A 74 -24.33 20.25 2.47
C GLN A 74 -23.33 19.14 2.12
N SER A 75 -23.66 17.84 2.12
CA SER A 75 -22.58 16.83 2.09
C SER A 75 -22.73 15.63 1.16
N ALA A 76 -23.92 15.36 0.61
CA ALA A 76 -24.16 14.12 -0.14
C ALA A 76 -23.29 14.01 -1.41
N THR A 77 -23.33 15.02 -2.29
CA THR A 77 -22.59 15.01 -3.56
C THR A 77 -21.08 15.06 -3.37
N THR A 78 -20.60 15.74 -2.32
CA THR A 78 -19.17 15.83 -2.02
C THR A 78 -18.62 14.57 -1.37
N LEU A 79 -19.45 13.84 -0.61
CA LEU A 79 -19.08 12.51 -0.10
C LEU A 79 -18.84 11.52 -1.24
N ASP A 80 -19.75 11.50 -2.23
CA ASP A 80 -19.60 10.63 -3.39
C ASP A 80 -18.34 10.97 -4.19
N ALA A 81 -18.03 12.26 -4.36
CA ALA A 81 -16.79 12.69 -5.01
C ALA A 81 -15.53 12.25 -4.23
N ALA A 82 -15.53 12.36 -2.90
CA ALA A 82 -14.43 11.90 -2.05
C ALA A 82 -14.25 10.38 -2.10
N ARG A 83 -15.35 9.62 -2.15
CA ARG A 83 -15.35 8.17 -2.32
C ARG A 83 -14.81 7.75 -3.69
N VAL A 84 -15.26 8.40 -4.77
CA VAL A 84 -14.74 8.15 -6.12
C VAL A 84 -13.24 8.41 -6.20
N ALA A 85 -12.75 9.50 -5.59
CA ALA A 85 -11.31 9.77 -5.54
C ALA A 85 -10.55 8.68 -4.76
N THR A 86 -11.09 8.27 -3.60
CA THR A 86 -10.53 7.18 -2.78
C THR A 86 -10.44 5.87 -3.56
N THR A 87 -11.53 5.44 -4.21
CA THR A 87 -11.55 4.24 -5.04
C THR A 87 -10.55 4.34 -6.19
N ALA A 88 -10.46 5.48 -6.89
CA ALA A 88 -9.50 5.64 -7.96
C ALA A 88 -8.03 5.54 -7.49
N ALA A 89 -7.73 6.04 -6.30
CA ALA A 89 -6.40 5.88 -5.70
C ALA A 89 -6.13 4.42 -5.34
N ILE A 90 -7.07 3.73 -4.68
CA ILE A 90 -6.95 2.30 -4.35
C ILE A 90 -6.79 1.46 -5.62
N ASP A 91 -7.60 1.66 -6.66
CA ASP A 91 -7.49 0.92 -7.93
C ASP A 91 -6.14 1.10 -8.62
N SER A 92 -5.62 2.33 -8.62
CA SER A 92 -4.30 2.60 -9.17
C SER A 92 -3.19 2.00 -8.30
N TRP A 93 -3.36 1.98 -6.98
CA TRP A 93 -2.45 1.30 -6.06
C TRP A 93 -2.44 -0.21 -6.29
N GLN A 94 -3.59 -0.86 -6.46
CA GLN A 94 -3.64 -2.30 -6.72
C GLN A 94 -2.84 -2.71 -7.96
N ARG A 95 -2.76 -1.84 -8.98
CA ARG A 95 -1.92 -2.07 -10.16
C ARG A 95 -0.43 -1.92 -9.84
N ALA A 96 -0.06 -0.95 -9.01
CA ALA A 96 1.31 -0.76 -8.54
C ALA A 96 1.77 -1.89 -7.62
N ASP A 97 0.88 -2.37 -6.74
CA ASP A 97 1.16 -3.40 -5.75
C ASP A 97 1.22 -4.81 -6.35
N ALA A 98 0.52 -5.04 -7.47
CA ALA A 98 0.57 -6.30 -8.21
C ALA A 98 1.97 -6.64 -8.73
N VAL A 99 2.82 -5.62 -8.95
CA VAL A 99 4.23 -5.80 -9.29
C VAL A 99 5.06 -5.45 -8.07
N LEU A 100 5.14 -6.39 -7.12
CA LEU A 100 5.84 -6.25 -5.84
C LEU A 100 7.38 -6.32 -6.00
N VAL A 101 7.92 -5.46 -6.85
CA VAL A 101 9.36 -5.24 -7.04
C VAL A 101 9.68 -3.76 -6.80
N GLY A 102 10.94 -3.47 -6.51
CA GLY A 102 11.40 -2.10 -6.34
C GLY A 102 10.98 -1.42 -5.03
N PRO A 103 11.00 -0.08 -5.00
CA PRO A 103 10.96 0.71 -3.76
C PRO A 103 9.83 0.34 -2.79
N ALA A 104 8.66 -0.05 -3.28
CA ALA A 104 7.53 -0.47 -2.43
C ALA A 104 7.78 -1.82 -1.71
N ALA A 105 8.62 -2.69 -2.25
CA ALA A 105 9.01 -3.98 -1.68
C ALA A 105 10.29 -3.91 -0.83
N MET A 106 11.04 -2.81 -0.93
CA MET A 106 12.26 -2.57 -0.15
C MET A 106 11.93 -2.17 1.29
N ASP A 107 12.97 -2.17 2.15
CA ASP A 107 12.86 -1.75 3.56
C ASP A 107 11.68 -2.41 4.28
N HIS A 108 11.59 -3.74 4.19
CA HIS A 108 10.49 -4.52 4.78
C HIS A 108 9.08 -4.06 4.34
N ALA A 109 8.94 -3.57 3.12
CA ALA A 109 7.70 -3.03 2.56
C ALA A 109 7.12 -1.87 3.38
N LYS A 110 7.97 -1.05 4.00
CA LYS A 110 7.56 0.12 4.79
C LYS A 110 6.67 1.07 3.97
N LEU A 111 7.16 1.52 2.81
CA LEU A 111 6.44 2.49 1.97
C LEU A 111 5.10 1.93 1.48
N ARG A 112 5.07 0.65 1.08
CA ARG A 112 3.83 -0.07 0.76
C ARG A 112 2.85 -0.05 1.92
N SER A 113 3.32 -0.32 3.13
CA SER A 113 2.46 -0.38 4.32
C SER A 113 1.91 1.00 4.67
N GLU A 114 2.71 2.06 4.51
CA GLU A 114 2.28 3.46 4.67
C GLU A 114 1.23 3.87 3.61
N ILE A 115 1.31 3.32 2.40
CA ILE A 115 0.32 3.58 1.34
C ILE A 115 -0.98 2.77 1.55
N TYR A 116 -0.87 1.47 1.81
CA TYR A 116 -2.02 0.56 1.91
C TYR A 116 -1.76 -0.57 2.91
N ALA A 117 -2.19 -0.39 4.16
CA ALA A 117 -1.97 -1.31 5.27
C ALA A 117 -2.99 -2.48 5.30
N TRP A 118 -3.30 -3.10 4.16
CA TRP A 118 -4.13 -4.30 4.12
C TRP A 118 -3.31 -5.57 4.40
N PRO A 119 -3.77 -6.52 5.23
CA PRO A 119 -5.07 -6.56 5.95
C PRO A 119 -4.99 -6.01 7.39
N LEU A 120 -3.95 -5.24 7.72
CA LEU A 120 -3.56 -4.90 9.09
C LEU A 120 -4.34 -3.73 9.72
N LEU A 121 -5.34 -3.17 9.02
CA LEU A 121 -6.18 -2.05 9.49
C LEU A 121 -6.55 -2.21 10.97
N SER A 122 -6.39 -1.13 11.75
CA SER A 122 -6.82 -1.09 13.14
C SER A 122 -7.98 -0.11 13.33
N PRO A 123 -9.24 -0.55 13.20
CA PRO A 123 -10.41 0.31 13.33
C PRO A 123 -10.52 1.01 14.69
N CYS A 124 -10.18 0.32 15.79
CA CYS A 124 -10.24 0.93 17.11
C CYS A 124 -9.20 2.04 17.31
N GLU A 125 -7.98 1.89 16.76
CA GLU A 125 -7.00 2.98 16.81
C GLU A 125 -7.45 4.16 15.95
N LEU A 126 -8.06 3.91 14.78
CA LEU A 126 -8.67 4.97 13.98
C LEU A 126 -9.76 5.74 14.74
N ASP A 127 -10.63 5.05 15.46
CA ASP A 127 -11.68 5.70 16.24
C ASP A 127 -11.09 6.53 17.41
N ARG A 128 -9.95 6.11 17.98
CA ARG A 128 -9.20 6.93 18.95
C ARG A 128 -8.60 8.16 18.30
N ASP A 129 -8.02 8.02 17.12
CA ASP A 129 -7.43 9.13 16.35
C ASP A 129 -8.48 10.17 15.96
N VAL A 130 -9.68 9.71 15.58
CA VAL A 130 -10.82 10.61 15.29
C VAL A 130 -11.11 11.49 16.50
N ALA A 131 -11.21 10.90 17.69
CA ALA A 131 -11.49 11.65 18.92
C ALA A 131 -10.31 12.54 19.35
N SER A 132 -9.09 12.00 19.30
CA SER A 132 -7.85 12.69 19.69
C SER A 132 -7.60 13.93 18.82
N ARG A 133 -7.63 13.75 17.49
CA ARG A 133 -7.44 14.82 16.53
C ARG A 133 -8.54 15.87 16.62
N TRP A 134 -9.79 15.47 16.88
CA TRP A 134 -10.89 16.42 17.06
C TRP A 134 -10.69 17.29 18.29
N ALA A 135 -10.24 16.71 19.40
CA ALA A 135 -9.98 17.43 20.63
C ALA A 135 -8.78 18.39 20.50
N ASN A 136 -7.69 17.95 19.84
CA ASN A 136 -6.44 18.73 19.76
C ASN A 136 -5.86 18.73 18.33
N PRO A 137 -6.51 19.42 17.37
CA PRO A 137 -6.12 19.35 15.95
C PRO A 137 -4.72 19.92 15.69
N ALA A 138 -4.25 20.88 16.48
CA ALA A 138 -2.95 21.52 16.28
C ALA A 138 -1.75 20.66 16.73
N SER A 139 -1.99 19.65 17.59
CA SER A 139 -0.93 18.77 18.11
C SER A 139 -0.97 17.36 17.50
N TYR A 140 -1.94 17.07 16.63
CA TYR A 140 -2.06 15.77 15.99
C TYR A 140 -1.12 15.69 14.78
N ASP A 141 -0.21 14.71 14.81
CA ASP A 141 0.74 14.45 13.74
C ASP A 141 0.54 13.04 13.18
N VAL A 142 -0.12 12.97 12.03
CA VAL A 142 -0.40 11.72 11.31
C VAL A 142 0.88 10.92 11.00
N SER A 143 2.03 11.60 10.86
CA SER A 143 3.32 10.96 10.57
C SER A 143 3.92 10.22 11.78
N THR A 144 3.32 10.37 12.96
CA THR A 144 3.68 9.62 14.17
C THR A 144 2.76 8.44 14.47
N GLU A 145 1.61 8.39 13.79
CA GLU A 145 0.60 7.34 14.02
C GLU A 145 1.02 5.99 13.46
N LEU A 146 0.39 4.94 13.99
CA LEU A 146 0.62 3.58 13.53
C LEU A 146 0.25 3.46 12.04
N VAL A 147 1.11 2.76 11.28
CA VAL A 147 0.94 2.55 9.84
C VAL A 147 -0.44 1.98 9.48
N ASN A 148 -0.98 1.11 10.33
CA ASN A 148 -2.30 0.52 10.15
C ASN A 148 -3.50 1.42 10.53
N ALA A 149 -3.24 2.67 10.90
CA ALA A 149 -4.23 3.72 11.13
C ALA A 149 -4.01 4.96 10.24
N ARG A 150 -3.10 4.92 9.26
CA ARG A 150 -2.77 6.10 8.42
C ARG A 150 -2.58 5.82 6.93
N SER A 151 -3.25 4.80 6.39
CA SER A 151 -3.11 4.42 4.97
C SER A 151 -4.42 4.60 4.20
N LEU A 152 -4.44 4.25 2.91
CA LEU A 152 -5.66 4.24 2.09
C LEU A 152 -6.80 3.39 2.69
N THR A 153 -6.51 2.29 3.40
CA THR A 153 -7.53 1.50 4.11
C THR A 153 -8.18 2.28 5.26
N ALA A 154 -7.44 3.19 5.88
CA ALA A 154 -7.97 4.08 6.90
C ALA A 154 -8.90 5.15 6.30
N ILE A 155 -8.55 5.71 5.15
CA ILE A 155 -9.42 6.66 4.44
C ILE A 155 -10.75 5.98 4.06
N GLU A 156 -10.68 4.75 3.55
CA GLU A 156 -11.87 3.94 3.27
C GLU A 156 -12.69 3.70 4.55
N TYR A 157 -12.06 3.30 5.65
CA TYR A 157 -12.75 3.14 6.93
C TYR A 157 -13.46 4.42 7.40
N LEU A 158 -12.92 5.60 7.14
CA LEU A 158 -13.47 6.87 7.62
C LEU A 158 -14.60 7.44 6.76
N LEU A 159 -14.60 7.17 5.45
CA LEU A 159 -15.57 7.74 4.49
C LEU A 159 -16.79 6.85 4.21
N TYR A 160 -16.74 5.57 4.58
CA TYR A 160 -17.80 4.59 4.32
C TYR A 160 -18.71 4.19 5.51
N PRO A 161 -18.50 4.60 6.78
CA PRO A 161 -19.42 4.21 7.86
C PRO A 161 -20.84 4.71 7.62
N THR A 162 -21.81 3.86 7.91
CA THR A 162 -23.24 4.20 7.91
C THR A 162 -23.81 4.40 9.31
N THR A 163 -22.99 4.19 10.35
CA THR A 163 -23.40 4.30 11.76
C THR A 163 -22.46 5.23 12.54
N THR A 164 -22.89 5.58 13.76
CA THR A 164 -22.11 6.37 14.72
C THR A 164 -21.29 5.50 15.67
N ASP A 165 -21.26 4.19 15.44
CA ASP A 165 -20.58 3.24 16.33
C ASP A 165 -19.06 3.37 16.19
N HIS A 166 -18.37 3.02 17.27
CA HIS A 166 -16.93 2.79 17.29
C HIS A 166 -16.64 1.29 17.26
N SER A 167 -15.41 0.94 16.89
CA SER A 167 -14.92 -0.43 16.76
C SER A 167 -14.18 -0.93 18.00
N CYS A 168 -13.98 -0.07 18.99
CA CYS A 168 -13.33 -0.44 20.25
C CYS A 168 -14.25 -1.24 21.18
N VAL A 169 -13.64 -2.04 22.08
CA VAL A 169 -14.36 -2.77 23.16
C VAL A 169 -15.11 -1.81 24.08
N SER A 170 -14.55 -0.62 24.29
CA SER A 170 -15.16 0.50 25.02
C SER A 170 -14.99 1.78 24.22
N ALA A 171 -15.92 2.72 24.37
CA ALA A 171 -15.85 4.01 23.69
C ALA A 171 -14.49 4.69 23.89
N PRO A 172 -13.83 5.15 22.80
CA PRO A 172 -12.64 5.98 22.92
C PRO A 172 -12.92 7.22 23.78
N THR A 173 -11.88 7.71 24.45
CA THR A 173 -11.99 8.96 25.22
C THR A 173 -12.43 10.10 24.31
N GLY A 174 -13.53 10.77 24.66
CA GLY A 174 -14.09 11.87 23.84
C GLY A 174 -14.97 11.42 22.67
N TRP A 175 -15.18 10.12 22.45
CA TRP A 175 -16.04 9.64 21.36
C TRP A 175 -17.48 10.13 21.49
N ASP A 176 -18.08 9.94 22.67
CA ASP A 176 -19.48 10.28 22.93
C ASP A 176 -19.74 11.79 22.85
N THR A 177 -18.71 12.62 23.03
CA THR A 177 -18.82 14.09 22.93
C THR A 177 -18.77 14.59 21.49
N LEU A 178 -18.36 13.75 20.52
CA LEU A 178 -18.40 14.10 19.11
C LEU A 178 -19.84 14.36 18.66
N ALA A 179 -20.77 13.46 19.01
CA ALA A 179 -22.19 13.57 18.66
C ALA A 179 -22.40 13.97 17.18
N ALA A 180 -23.10 15.08 16.91
CA ALA A 180 -23.33 15.60 15.56
C ALA A 180 -22.05 16.01 14.80
N ASN A 181 -20.91 16.13 15.50
CA ASN A 181 -19.61 16.44 14.89
C ASN A 181 -18.88 15.21 14.35
N LEU A 182 -19.31 13.99 14.68
CA LEU A 182 -18.59 12.76 14.27
C LEU A 182 -18.28 12.70 12.76
N PRO A 183 -19.20 13.06 11.83
CA PRO A 183 -18.87 13.09 10.41
C PRO A 183 -17.74 14.06 10.07
N ARG A 184 -17.73 15.24 10.72
CA ARG A 184 -16.65 16.23 10.55
C ARG A 184 -15.34 15.74 11.12
N ALA A 185 -15.35 15.10 12.29
CA ALA A 185 -14.17 14.53 12.91
C ALA A 185 -13.53 13.45 12.01
N ARG A 186 -14.35 12.52 11.49
CA ARG A 186 -13.93 11.50 10.52
C ARG A 186 -13.35 12.12 9.25
N CYS A 187 -14.04 13.10 8.67
CA CYS A 187 -13.56 13.77 7.46
C CYS A 187 -12.21 14.47 7.67
N ARG A 188 -12.07 15.18 8.78
CA ARG A 188 -10.83 15.94 9.06
C ARG A 188 -9.65 15.00 9.33
N LEU A 189 -9.87 13.83 9.94
CA LEU A 189 -8.84 12.79 10.03
C LEU A 189 -8.51 12.23 8.64
N ALA A 190 -9.53 11.87 7.83
CA ALA A 190 -9.31 11.38 6.47
C ALA A 190 -8.51 12.36 5.60
N LEU A 191 -8.73 13.68 5.77
CA LEU A 191 -7.96 14.71 5.09
C LEU A 191 -6.48 14.68 5.50
N ALA A 192 -6.18 14.55 6.78
CA ALA A 192 -4.81 14.46 7.28
C ALA A 192 -4.10 13.22 6.70
N ILE A 193 -4.76 12.06 6.76
CA ILE A 193 -4.25 10.80 6.21
C ILE A 193 -4.05 10.89 4.69
N SER A 194 -4.98 11.52 3.96
CA SER A 194 -4.86 11.67 2.50
C SER A 194 -3.67 12.51 2.08
N THR A 195 -3.28 13.51 2.90
CA THR A 195 -2.10 14.33 2.66
C THR A 195 -0.83 13.50 2.84
N ASP A 196 -0.77 12.66 3.87
CA ASP A 196 0.35 11.73 4.09
C ASP A 196 0.46 10.72 2.94
N VAL A 197 -0.64 10.06 2.57
CA VAL A 197 -0.69 9.11 1.43
C VAL A 197 -0.26 9.78 0.12
N ALA A 198 -0.68 11.03 -0.14
CA ALA A 198 -0.23 11.78 -1.32
C ALA A 198 1.29 12.00 -1.32
N ALA A 199 1.88 12.32 -0.17
CA ALA A 199 3.33 12.44 -0.03
C ALA A 199 4.03 11.09 -0.28
N LYS A 200 3.48 9.98 0.23
CA LYS A 200 4.02 8.63 0.00
C LYS A 200 3.91 8.19 -1.46
N GLY A 201 2.84 8.55 -2.16
CA GLY A 201 2.72 8.34 -3.60
C GLY A 201 3.78 9.11 -4.41
N ALA A 202 4.05 10.36 -4.02
CA ALA A 202 5.12 11.15 -4.63
C ALA A 202 6.51 10.55 -4.36
N GLU A 203 6.77 10.13 -3.11
CA GLU A 203 8.00 9.44 -2.69
C GLU A 203 8.24 8.17 -3.52
N LEU A 204 7.22 7.34 -3.67
CA LEU A 204 7.30 6.12 -4.49
C LEU A 204 7.64 6.43 -5.95
N HIS A 205 6.91 7.34 -6.59
CA HIS A 205 7.17 7.70 -7.98
C HIS A 205 8.57 8.30 -8.17
N ALA A 206 9.04 9.14 -7.25
CA ALA A 206 10.39 9.69 -7.27
C ALA A 206 11.47 8.59 -7.15
N ALA A 207 11.25 7.58 -6.31
CA ALA A 207 12.18 6.47 -6.16
C ALA A 207 12.36 5.65 -7.45
N TRP A 208 11.34 5.60 -8.30
CA TRP A 208 11.41 4.92 -9.60
C TRP A 208 12.15 5.72 -10.67
N ARG A 209 11.95 7.05 -10.73
CA ARG A 209 12.46 7.91 -11.82
C ARG A 209 13.98 7.95 -11.91
N ALA A 210 14.50 8.08 -13.12
CA ALA A 210 15.94 8.23 -13.40
C ALA A 210 16.60 9.43 -12.69
N ASP A 211 15.87 10.54 -12.56
CA ASP A 211 16.35 11.75 -11.88
C ASP A 211 16.03 11.78 -10.38
N GLY A 212 15.50 10.68 -9.83
CA GLY A 212 15.26 10.46 -8.42
C GLY A 212 16.05 9.26 -7.90
N GLY A 213 15.35 8.22 -7.42
CA GLY A 213 15.99 7.00 -6.91
C GLY A 213 16.54 6.06 -7.98
N ASN A 214 16.23 6.32 -9.26
CA ASN A 214 16.71 5.59 -10.43
C ASN A 214 16.51 4.06 -10.37
N TYR A 215 15.42 3.59 -9.74
CA TYR A 215 15.15 2.14 -9.72
C TYR A 215 14.92 1.57 -11.12
N ILE A 216 14.42 2.36 -12.08
CA ILE A 216 14.36 1.92 -13.49
C ILE A 216 15.73 1.57 -14.06
N GLY A 217 16.79 2.29 -13.65
CA GLY A 217 18.16 2.00 -14.05
C GLY A 217 18.70 0.73 -13.39
N GLU A 218 18.42 0.53 -12.10
CA GLU A 218 18.76 -0.70 -11.38
C GLU A 218 18.11 -1.92 -12.03
N LEU A 219 16.83 -1.84 -12.39
CA LEU A 219 16.12 -2.96 -13.00
C LEU A 219 16.57 -3.20 -14.45
N ALA A 220 16.77 -2.15 -15.25
CA ALA A 220 17.32 -2.27 -16.61
C ALA A 220 18.76 -2.83 -16.64
N GLY A 221 19.54 -2.57 -15.58
CA GLY A 221 20.91 -3.03 -15.41
C GLY A 221 21.05 -4.37 -14.69
N ALA A 222 19.96 -5.03 -14.30
CA ALA A 222 19.99 -6.25 -13.50
C ALA A 222 20.87 -7.34 -14.14
N GLY A 223 21.65 -8.04 -13.30
CA GLY A 223 22.62 -9.03 -13.77
C GLY A 223 23.91 -8.44 -14.36
N THR A 224 24.09 -7.12 -14.32
CA THR A 224 25.33 -6.44 -14.74
C THR A 224 25.96 -5.68 -13.58
N SER A 225 27.22 -5.27 -13.73
CA SER A 225 27.93 -4.45 -12.72
C SER A 225 27.33 -3.04 -12.52
N ARG A 226 26.28 -2.67 -13.27
CA ARG A 226 25.57 -1.39 -13.17
C ARG A 226 24.35 -1.44 -12.25
N SER A 227 24.05 -2.60 -11.66
CA SER A 227 22.90 -2.82 -10.79
C SER A 227 23.30 -3.58 -9.54
N SER A 228 22.61 -3.28 -8.44
CA SER A 228 22.64 -4.07 -7.20
C SER A 228 21.88 -5.39 -7.31
N ILE A 229 21.06 -5.57 -8.34
CA ILE A 229 20.32 -6.80 -8.61
C ILE A 229 21.28 -7.79 -9.29
N ALA A 230 21.73 -8.78 -8.51
CA ALA A 230 22.70 -9.78 -8.96
C ALA A 230 22.13 -10.73 -10.04
N SER A 231 23.02 -11.31 -10.85
CA SER A 231 22.71 -12.52 -11.61
C SER A 231 22.61 -13.69 -10.62
N ALA A 232 21.60 -14.54 -10.75
CA ALA A 232 21.43 -15.72 -9.90
C ALA A 232 22.52 -16.78 -10.14
#